data_AF-A0A372ZW82-F1
#
_entry.id   AF-A0A372ZW82-F1
#
_cell.length_a   1.000
_cell.length_b   1.000
_cell.length_c   1.000
_cell.angle_alpha   90.00
_cell.angle_beta   90.00
_cell.angle_gamma   90.00
#
_symmetry.space_group_name_H-M   'P 1'
#
loop_
_entity.id
_entity.type
_entity.pdbx_description
1 polymer ?
#
loop_
_entity_poly.entity_id
_entity_poly.type
_entity_poly.pdbx_seq_one_letter_code
_entity_poly.pdbx_strand_id
1 'polypeptide(L)'
;MSIEFKHEEGEAPRNPDRSHTMAKMLKLTQIHPNPTQPREYFDEEKMDELRSSVREFGVIQSIEVRRRPAGGYEIVAGERRYRASVDVGKTTIKAEIVDTASDIKAFRRSMAENMGRADMTPLEEAAGYRRILDEDRNDDGSELTEADVAKDYGKTTRYVKMRLQLLSLVPSVRHHLTHGHIGVAAAHRISELKPENQEAVIKKWANGGDDGKAMDENELLHFAHQVREQERQPGMFDVEELTEDEKVERSAARRATRNKLDRIEQVRELLEGLAKTPIEELAVALEGQIAARLDQLERTAKSLQDAKFQLKQAKACADARQIVASGAAAAPTLSAAPDEDGNTGLGSPDDRLEAEFAEMLAEIVAEGADIAEDAGTPVPVAA
;
A
#
# COMPACT_ATOMS: atom_id res chain seq x y z
N MET A 1 34.04 3.45 36.54
CA MET A 1 33.41 4.69 36.03
C MET A 1 32.00 4.30 35.65
N SER A 2 31.11 4.33 36.64
CA SER A 2 29.72 3.85 36.51
C SER A 2 28.86 4.99 35.99
N ILE A 3 28.21 4.79 34.86
CA ILE A 3 27.29 5.78 34.27
C ILE A 3 25.89 5.37 34.72
N GLU A 4 25.37 6.07 35.73
CA GLU A 4 23.97 5.98 36.15
C GLU A 4 23.07 6.61 35.08
N PHE A 5 22.27 5.79 34.40
CA PHE A 5 21.13 6.28 33.64
C PHE A 5 19.98 6.56 34.61
N LYS A 6 19.76 7.84 34.94
CA LYS A 6 18.52 8.30 35.56
C LYS A 6 17.37 8.11 34.58
N HIS A 7 16.45 7.20 34.90
CA HIS A 7 15.13 7.17 34.29
C HIS A 7 14.36 8.39 34.79
N GLU A 8 14.28 9.44 33.98
CA GLU A 8 13.23 10.46 34.10
C GLU A 8 11.93 9.85 33.55
N GLU A 9 10.98 9.56 34.44
CA GLU A 9 9.60 9.27 34.07
C GLU A 9 8.99 10.52 33.45
N GLY A 10 9.08 10.64 32.12
CA GLY A 10 8.33 11.62 31.36
C GLY A 10 6.84 11.31 31.43
N GLU A 11 6.11 12.07 32.23
CA GLU A 11 4.65 12.10 32.24
C GLU A 11 4.15 12.37 30.81
N ALA A 12 3.48 11.38 30.21
CA ALA A 12 2.86 11.52 28.91
C ALA A 12 1.92 12.75 28.92
N PRO A 13 1.93 13.62 27.89
CA PRO A 13 1.11 14.81 27.90
C PRO A 13 -0.37 14.43 28.01
N ARG A 14 -0.98 14.73 29.16
CA ARG A 14 -2.43 14.64 29.36
C ARG A 14 -3.11 15.59 28.39
N ASN A 15 -3.83 15.02 27.42
CA ASN A 15 -4.72 15.76 26.53
C ASN A 15 -5.69 16.62 27.37
N PRO A 16 -5.70 17.96 27.24
CA PRO A 16 -6.46 18.86 28.10
C PRO A 16 -7.98 18.83 27.88
N ASP A 17 -8.50 18.07 26.90
CA ASP A 17 -9.91 18.10 26.53
C ASP A 17 -10.80 17.03 27.23
N ARG A 18 -10.36 16.47 28.35
CA ARG A 18 -11.18 15.55 29.18
C ARG A 18 -12.15 16.31 30.10
N SER A 19 -12.95 17.17 29.51
CA SER A 19 -14.22 17.61 30.11
C SER A 19 -15.05 16.37 30.40
N HIS A 20 -15.30 16.07 31.69
CA HIS A 20 -16.17 14.97 32.10
C HIS A 20 -17.60 15.29 31.66
N THR A 21 -17.95 14.90 30.43
CA THR A 21 -19.30 15.09 29.94
C THR A 21 -20.16 13.95 30.47
N MET A 22 -21.18 14.27 31.26
CA MET A 22 -22.05 13.24 31.83
C MET A 22 -22.83 12.51 30.75
N ALA A 23 -22.68 11.18 30.69
CA ALA A 23 -23.48 10.32 29.84
C ALA A 23 -24.96 10.38 30.24
N LYS A 24 -25.85 10.60 29.26
CA LYS A 24 -27.31 10.66 29.42
C LYS A 24 -27.97 9.57 28.57
N MET A 25 -29.13 9.09 29.00
CA MET A 25 -29.98 8.22 28.16
C MET A 25 -30.77 9.10 27.19
N LEU A 26 -30.54 8.93 25.89
CA LEU A 26 -31.23 9.67 24.84
C LEU A 26 -32.16 8.74 24.06
N LYS A 27 -33.29 9.26 23.58
CA LYS A 27 -34.18 8.51 22.67
C LYS A 27 -33.49 8.37 21.31
N LEU A 28 -33.52 7.16 20.74
CA LEU A 28 -32.91 6.91 19.43
C LEU A 28 -33.53 7.78 18.32
N THR A 29 -34.81 8.13 18.45
CA THR A 29 -35.52 9.04 17.52
C THR A 29 -35.00 10.48 17.54
N GLN A 30 -34.19 10.85 18.53
CA GLN A 30 -33.58 12.18 18.65
C GLN A 30 -32.14 12.21 18.13
N ILE A 31 -31.58 11.06 17.73
CA ILE A 31 -30.20 10.90 17.30
C ILE A 31 -30.19 10.65 15.79
N HIS A 32 -29.38 11.42 15.07
CA HIS A 32 -29.18 11.33 13.64
C HIS A 32 -27.78 10.78 13.32
N PRO A 33 -27.65 9.91 12.31
CA PRO A 33 -26.34 9.49 11.83
C PRO A 33 -25.59 10.66 11.22
N ASN A 34 -24.26 10.65 11.34
CA ASN A 34 -23.42 11.67 10.73
C ASN A 34 -23.18 11.31 9.24
N PRO A 35 -23.56 12.19 8.29
CA PRO A 35 -23.44 11.91 6.86
C PRO A 35 -21.99 11.91 6.36
N THR A 36 -21.05 12.42 7.14
CA THR A 36 -19.62 12.52 6.79
C THR A 36 -18.75 11.50 7.55
N GLN A 37 -19.35 10.41 8.03
CA GLN A 37 -18.60 9.33 8.69
C GLN A 37 -17.60 8.71 7.70
N PRO A 38 -16.31 8.64 8.06
CA PRO A 38 -15.27 8.16 7.15
C PRO A 38 -15.33 6.64 6.90
N ARG A 39 -16.12 5.89 7.67
CA ARG A 39 -16.26 4.44 7.53
C ARG A 39 -17.47 4.11 6.66
N GLU A 40 -17.23 3.66 5.45
CA GLU A 40 -18.27 3.25 4.50
C GLU A 40 -18.61 1.76 4.60
N TYR A 41 -17.67 0.92 5.04
CA TYR A 41 -17.84 -0.54 5.11
C TYR A 41 -18.03 -1.08 6.54
N PHE A 42 -19.06 -1.91 6.71
CA PHE A 42 -19.35 -2.63 7.95
C PHE A 42 -19.40 -4.14 7.68
N ASP A 43 -18.56 -4.87 8.40
CA ASP A 43 -18.55 -6.33 8.41
C ASP A 43 -19.79 -6.85 9.17
N GLU A 44 -20.67 -7.59 8.48
CA GLU A 44 -21.94 -8.08 9.03
C GLU A 44 -21.73 -9.12 10.15
N GLU A 45 -20.73 -10.00 10.05
CA GLU A 45 -20.46 -11.00 11.10
C GLU A 45 -20.10 -10.31 12.42
N LYS A 46 -19.20 -9.32 12.36
CA LYS A 46 -18.85 -8.49 13.52
C LYS A 46 -19.98 -7.59 14.00
N MET A 47 -20.97 -7.30 13.15
CA MET A 47 -22.18 -6.58 13.55
C MET A 47 -23.15 -7.47 14.30
N ASP A 48 -23.31 -8.73 13.91
CA ASP A 48 -24.16 -9.71 14.59
C ASP A 48 -23.70 -10.04 16.01
N GLU A 49 -22.38 -10.16 16.21
CA GLU A 49 -21.80 -10.27 17.55
C GLU A 49 -22.15 -9.05 18.42
N LEU A 50 -22.02 -7.85 17.86
CA LEU A 50 -22.33 -6.60 18.57
C LEU A 50 -23.83 -6.48 18.89
N ARG A 51 -24.72 -6.85 17.96
CA ARG A 51 -26.18 -6.90 18.17
C ARG A 51 -26.52 -7.84 19.33
N SER A 52 -25.90 -9.02 19.36
CA SER A 52 -26.09 -10.00 20.43
C SER A 52 -25.64 -9.46 21.80
N SER A 53 -24.44 -8.85 21.85
CA SER A 53 -23.93 -8.20 23.07
C SER A 53 -24.83 -7.04 23.53
N VAL A 54 -25.33 -6.20 22.62
CA VAL A 54 -26.21 -5.07 22.95
C VAL A 54 -27.59 -5.53 23.42
N ARG A 55 -28.08 -6.67 22.94
CA ARG A 55 -29.32 -7.28 23.40
C ARG A 55 -29.21 -7.73 24.86
N GLU A 56 -28.12 -8.41 25.20
CA GLU A 56 -27.89 -9.01 26.52
C GLU A 56 -27.44 -8.00 27.57
N PHE A 57 -26.41 -7.21 27.27
CA PHE A 57 -25.77 -6.30 28.25
C PHE A 57 -26.13 -4.83 28.04
N GLY A 58 -26.80 -4.49 26.94
CA GLY A 58 -26.98 -3.10 26.53
C GLY A 58 -25.69 -2.48 26.01
N VAL A 59 -25.73 -1.17 25.75
CA VAL A 59 -24.58 -0.41 25.28
C VAL A 59 -23.71 -0.03 26.49
N ILE A 60 -22.63 -0.78 26.71
CA ILE A 60 -21.72 -0.61 27.86
C ILE A 60 -20.98 0.73 27.78
N GLN A 61 -20.33 0.99 26.64
CA GLN A 61 -19.68 2.27 26.34
C GLN A 61 -20.67 3.21 25.68
N SER A 62 -20.84 4.42 26.21
CA SER A 62 -21.71 5.45 25.63
C SER A 62 -21.29 5.84 24.22
N ILE A 63 -22.28 6.10 23.35
CA ILE A 63 -22.02 6.77 22.06
C ILE A 63 -21.71 8.26 22.30
N GLU A 64 -20.96 8.89 21.42
CA GLU A 64 -20.71 10.33 21.49
C GLU A 64 -21.62 11.06 20.52
N VAL A 65 -22.31 12.09 21.00
CA VAL A 65 -23.23 12.89 20.19
C VAL A 65 -23.02 14.37 20.41
N ARG A 66 -23.30 15.18 19.39
CA ARG A 66 -23.33 16.64 19.49
C ARG A 66 -24.75 17.18 19.28
N ARG A 67 -25.05 18.36 19.82
CA ARG A 67 -26.35 19.02 19.60
C ARG A 67 -26.42 19.57 18.19
N ARG A 68 -27.54 19.35 17.49
CA ARG A 68 -27.78 19.96 16.18
C ARG A 68 -28.48 21.33 16.31
N PRO A 69 -28.18 22.32 15.46
CA PRO A 69 -28.91 23.60 15.45
C PRO A 69 -30.42 23.44 15.18
N ALA A 70 -30.79 22.47 14.34
CA ALA A 70 -32.17 22.14 14.01
C ALA A 70 -32.91 21.32 15.09
N GLY A 71 -32.27 21.07 16.24
CA GLY A 71 -32.78 20.21 17.31
C GLY A 71 -32.37 18.74 17.16
N GLY A 72 -32.39 18.02 18.29
CA GLY A 72 -31.87 16.66 18.37
C GLY A 72 -30.35 16.60 18.48
N TYR A 73 -29.80 15.44 18.15
CA TYR A 73 -28.40 15.08 18.33
C TYR A 73 -27.85 14.41 17.07
N GLU A 74 -26.55 14.57 16.81
CA GLU A 74 -25.85 13.91 15.71
C GLU A 74 -24.71 13.06 16.26
N ILE A 75 -24.50 11.86 15.71
CA ILE A 75 -23.47 10.92 16.15
C ILE A 75 -22.08 11.42 15.74
N VAL A 76 -21.26 11.73 16.74
CA VAL A 76 -19.84 12.01 16.53
C VAL A 76 -19.07 10.69 16.43
N ALA A 77 -19.35 9.76 17.34
CA ALA A 77 -18.66 8.48 17.43
C ALA A 77 -19.57 7.37 17.98
N GLY A 78 -19.29 6.12 17.58
CA GLY A 78 -20.08 4.96 17.99
C GLY A 78 -21.25 4.56 17.08
N GLU A 79 -21.17 4.87 15.77
CA GLU A 79 -22.19 4.54 14.77
C GLU A 79 -22.65 3.07 14.81
N ARG A 80 -21.71 2.11 14.93
CA ARG A 80 -22.02 0.66 15.03
C ARG A 80 -22.89 0.33 16.25
N ARG A 81 -22.64 0.98 17.40
CA ARG A 81 -23.42 0.79 18.64
C ARG A 81 -24.81 1.40 18.52
N TYR A 82 -24.93 2.53 17.83
CA TYR A 82 -26.23 3.12 17.49
C TYR A 82 -27.04 2.18 16.58
N ARG A 83 -26.45 1.74 15.47
CA ARG A 83 -27.10 0.80 14.52
C ARG A 83 -27.53 -0.49 15.20
N ALA A 84 -26.63 -1.13 15.95
CA ALA A 84 -26.98 -2.33 16.71
C ALA A 84 -28.12 -2.10 17.72
N SER A 85 -28.21 -0.91 18.33
CA SER A 85 -29.32 -0.57 19.25
C SER A 85 -30.66 -0.37 18.53
N VAL A 86 -30.62 0.20 17.32
CA VAL A 86 -31.80 0.32 16.44
C VAL A 86 -32.27 -1.06 15.99
N ASP A 87 -31.35 -1.90 15.50
CA ASP A 87 -31.65 -3.26 15.00
C ASP A 87 -32.26 -4.16 16.08
N VAL A 88 -31.79 -4.02 17.33
CA VAL A 88 -32.30 -4.77 18.48
C VAL A 88 -33.60 -4.17 19.05
N GLY A 89 -34.05 -3.02 18.54
CA GLY A 89 -35.32 -2.39 18.92
C GLY A 89 -35.29 -1.71 20.29
N LYS A 90 -34.12 -1.23 20.75
CA LYS A 90 -34.05 -0.40 21.96
C LYS A 90 -34.80 0.92 21.71
N THR A 91 -35.26 1.57 22.78
CA THR A 91 -35.91 2.90 22.70
C THR A 91 -34.96 4.04 23.06
N THR A 92 -33.97 3.75 23.90
CA THR A 92 -32.97 4.70 24.38
C THR A 92 -31.58 4.10 24.33
N ILE A 93 -30.58 4.97 24.21
CA ILE A 93 -29.16 4.61 24.20
C ILE A 93 -28.38 5.56 25.11
N LYS A 94 -27.35 5.03 25.77
CA LYS A 94 -26.44 5.81 26.61
C LYS A 94 -25.54 6.65 25.70
N ALA A 95 -25.59 7.97 25.84
CA ALA A 95 -24.89 8.92 24.98
C ALA A 95 -24.22 10.02 25.79
N GLU A 96 -23.00 10.37 25.44
CA GLU A 96 -22.25 11.51 25.98
C GLU A 96 -22.40 12.70 25.03
N ILE A 97 -22.87 13.85 25.56
CA ILE A 97 -23.17 15.04 24.74
C ILE A 97 -21.91 15.91 24.65
N VAL A 98 -21.11 15.71 23.62
CA VAL A 98 -19.86 16.43 23.43
C VAL A 98 -20.14 17.84 22.92
N ASP A 99 -19.58 18.84 23.58
CA ASP A 99 -19.63 20.24 23.13
C ASP A 99 -18.54 20.46 22.07
N THR A 100 -18.72 19.83 20.90
CA THR A 100 -17.86 20.07 19.75
C THR A 100 -18.40 21.30 19.02
N ALA A 101 -17.74 22.43 19.23
CA ALA A 101 -18.13 23.72 18.63
C ALA A 101 -18.10 23.71 17.08
N SER A 102 -17.43 22.73 16.46
CA SER A 102 -17.25 22.64 15.01
C SER A 102 -17.27 21.18 14.51
N ASP A 103 -17.80 21.00 13.31
CA ASP A 103 -17.88 19.74 12.55
C ASP A 103 -16.51 19.07 12.41
N ILE A 104 -15.47 19.85 12.14
CA ILE A 104 -14.12 19.31 11.98
C ILE A 104 -13.54 18.80 13.31
N LYS A 105 -13.85 19.44 14.44
CA LYS A 105 -13.43 18.98 15.77
C LYS A 105 -14.10 17.65 16.14
N ALA A 106 -15.38 17.50 15.78
CA ALA A 106 -16.10 16.24 15.91
C ALA A 106 -15.46 15.13 15.03
N PHE A 107 -15.14 15.45 13.78
CA PHE A 107 -14.45 14.53 12.87
C PHE A 107 -13.07 14.11 13.39
N ARG A 108 -12.23 15.05 13.81
CA ARG A 108 -10.88 14.80 14.37
C ARG A 108 -10.93 13.83 15.55
N ARG A 109 -11.91 14.01 16.44
CA ARG A 109 -12.15 13.12 17.58
C ARG A 109 -12.59 11.71 17.14
N SER A 110 -13.54 11.63 16.21
CA SER A 110 -13.99 10.35 15.64
C SER A 110 -12.84 9.59 14.96
N MET A 111 -12.00 10.29 14.20
CA MET A 111 -10.81 9.74 13.58
C MET A 111 -9.81 9.21 14.63
N ALA A 112 -9.62 9.92 15.75
CA ALA A 112 -8.73 9.49 16.83
C ALA A 112 -9.23 8.23 17.55
N GLU A 113 -10.54 8.02 17.66
CA GLU A 113 -11.11 6.77 18.22
C GLU A 113 -10.89 5.58 17.29
N ASN A 114 -10.99 5.80 15.98
CA ASN A 114 -10.80 4.75 14.99
C ASN A 114 -9.31 4.45 14.73
N MET A 115 -8.43 5.42 14.98
CA MET A 115 -6.99 5.28 14.86
C MET A 115 -6.45 4.17 15.77
N GLY A 116 -5.86 3.13 15.18
CA GLY A 116 -5.31 1.98 15.91
C GLY A 116 -6.27 0.80 16.08
N ARG A 117 -7.52 0.91 15.59
CA ARG A 117 -8.36 -0.27 15.35
C ARG A 117 -7.92 -0.94 14.05
N ALA A 118 -8.05 -2.26 13.98
CA ALA A 118 -7.71 -3.05 12.78
C ALA A 118 -8.57 -2.71 11.55
N ASP A 119 -9.60 -1.87 11.71
CA ASP A 119 -10.62 -1.60 10.71
C ASP A 119 -10.34 -0.36 9.83
N MET A 120 -9.34 0.48 10.16
CA MET A 120 -9.09 1.73 9.42
C MET A 120 -8.00 1.54 8.36
N THR A 121 -8.35 1.75 7.11
CA THR A 121 -7.46 1.52 5.97
C THR A 121 -6.43 2.65 5.80
N PRO A 122 -5.28 2.36 5.17
CA PRO A 122 -4.29 3.37 4.75
C PRO A 122 -4.85 4.59 4.03
N LEU A 123 -5.84 4.39 3.15
CA LEU A 123 -6.42 5.45 2.32
C LEU A 123 -7.42 6.29 3.11
N GLU A 124 -8.23 5.68 3.98
CA GLU A 124 -9.10 6.40 4.91
C GLU A 124 -8.29 7.27 5.88
N GLU A 125 -7.15 6.77 6.36
CA GLU A 125 -6.21 7.54 7.17
C GLU A 125 -5.66 8.75 6.42
N ALA A 126 -5.22 8.55 5.18
CA ALA A 126 -4.73 9.62 4.34
C ALA A 126 -5.82 10.68 4.06
N ALA A 127 -7.03 10.25 3.71
CA ALA A 127 -8.16 11.15 3.45
C ALA A 127 -8.57 11.94 4.70
N GLY A 128 -8.58 11.30 5.86
CA GLY A 128 -8.88 11.98 7.12
C GLY A 128 -7.81 13.01 7.50
N TYR A 129 -6.52 12.71 7.31
CA TYR A 129 -5.45 13.69 7.52
C TYR A 129 -5.56 14.87 6.57
N ARG A 130 -5.87 14.61 5.29
CA ARG A 130 -6.08 15.68 4.29
C ARG A 130 -7.22 16.60 4.73
N ARG A 131 -8.36 16.02 5.10
CA ARG A 131 -9.52 16.77 5.57
C ARG A 131 -9.21 17.66 6.78
N ILE A 132 -8.47 17.13 7.76
CA ILE A 132 -8.06 17.91 8.95
C ILE A 132 -7.14 19.06 8.58
N LEU A 133 -6.17 18.84 7.70
CA LEU A 133 -5.28 19.91 7.23
C LEU A 133 -6.03 21.00 6.47
N ASP A 134 -7.04 20.62 5.67
CA ASP A 134 -7.77 21.56 4.83
C ASP A 134 -8.83 22.37 5.64
N GLU A 135 -9.57 21.70 6.53
CA GLU A 135 -10.73 22.27 7.25
C GLU A 135 -10.43 22.78 8.67
N ASP A 136 -9.44 22.21 9.39
CA ASP A 136 -9.16 22.58 10.79
C ASP A 136 -8.17 23.73 10.88
N ARG A 137 -8.15 24.43 12.02
CA ARG A 137 -7.20 25.51 12.31
C ARG A 137 -6.67 25.38 13.73
N ASN A 138 -5.45 25.84 13.95
CA ASN A 138 -4.83 25.89 15.27
C ASN A 138 -5.60 26.87 16.16
N ASP A 139 -5.43 26.78 17.48
CA ASP A 139 -6.13 27.64 18.44
C ASP A 139 -5.80 29.15 18.25
N ASP A 140 -4.65 29.46 17.65
CA ASP A 140 -4.22 30.81 17.28
C ASP A 140 -4.76 31.28 15.91
N GLY A 141 -5.54 30.43 15.22
CA GLY A 141 -6.11 30.68 13.91
C GLY A 141 -5.20 30.35 12.72
N SER A 142 -3.98 29.85 12.96
CA SER A 142 -3.08 29.42 11.89
C SER A 142 -3.52 28.11 11.24
N GLU A 143 -3.06 27.85 10.02
CA GLU A 143 -3.30 26.58 9.32
C GLU A 143 -2.60 25.43 10.04
N LEU A 144 -3.25 24.26 10.11
CA LEU A 144 -2.61 23.07 10.65
C LEU A 144 -1.49 22.61 9.72
N THR A 145 -0.38 22.21 10.32
CA THR A 145 0.71 21.57 9.59
C THR A 145 0.67 20.05 9.75
N GLU A 146 1.39 19.34 8.89
CA GLU A 146 1.51 17.87 9.03
C GLU A 146 2.20 17.48 10.34
N ALA A 147 3.00 18.38 10.93
CA ALA A 147 3.62 18.19 12.22
C ALA A 147 2.61 18.28 13.38
N ASP A 148 1.61 19.16 13.26
CA ASP A 148 0.53 19.29 14.25
C ASP A 148 -0.35 18.04 14.24
N VAL A 149 -0.78 17.60 13.05
CA VAL A 149 -1.52 16.34 12.89
C VAL A 149 -0.71 15.16 13.42
N ALA A 150 0.59 15.08 13.11
CA ALA A 150 1.44 14.01 13.63
C ALA A 150 1.47 13.98 15.15
N LYS A 151 1.60 15.15 15.80
CA LYS A 151 1.60 15.29 17.26
C LYS A 151 0.26 14.84 17.86
N ASP A 152 -0.85 15.22 17.26
CA ASP A 152 -2.20 14.88 17.74
C ASP A 152 -2.49 13.39 17.75
N TYR A 153 -2.00 12.68 16.74
CA TYR A 153 -2.23 11.25 16.56
C TYR A 153 -1.07 10.38 17.08
N GLY A 154 -0.08 10.96 17.76
CA GLY A 154 1.08 10.24 18.29
C GLY A 154 1.92 9.55 17.21
N LYS A 155 2.03 10.17 16.03
CA LYS A 155 2.79 9.69 14.87
C LYS A 155 3.99 10.59 14.59
N THR A 156 4.85 10.13 13.69
CA THR A 156 5.92 10.98 13.16
C THR A 156 5.40 11.82 11.99
N THR A 157 5.94 13.03 11.80
CA THR A 157 5.62 13.85 10.61
C THR A 157 5.90 13.09 9.31
N ARG A 158 6.95 12.26 9.29
CA ARG A 158 7.27 11.38 8.16
C ARG A 158 6.12 10.41 7.85
N TYR A 159 5.52 9.82 8.88
CA TYR A 159 4.40 8.90 8.72
C TYR A 159 3.18 9.60 8.11
N VAL A 160 2.81 10.79 8.62
CA VAL A 160 1.68 11.56 8.09
C VAL A 160 1.90 11.94 6.63
N LYS A 161 3.11 12.41 6.27
CA LYS A 161 3.48 12.73 4.88
C LYS A 161 3.37 11.51 3.97
N MET A 162 3.91 10.37 4.40
CA MET A 162 3.86 9.11 3.66
C MET A 162 2.42 8.67 3.41
N ARG A 163 1.51 8.86 4.39
CA ARG A 163 0.08 8.58 4.24
C ARG A 163 -0.60 9.51 3.25
N LEU A 164 -0.43 10.83 3.42
CA LEU A 164 -1.01 11.84 2.53
C LEU A 164 -0.61 11.62 1.07
N GLN A 165 0.61 11.15 0.83
CA GLN A 165 1.10 10.83 -0.51
C GLN A 165 0.28 9.73 -1.20
N LEU A 166 -0.33 8.80 -0.46
CA LEU A 166 -1.15 7.73 -1.06
C LEU A 166 -2.38 8.27 -1.80
N LEU A 167 -2.81 9.51 -1.54
CA LEU A 167 -3.91 10.14 -2.27
C LEU A 167 -3.56 10.45 -3.72
N SER A 168 -2.27 10.49 -4.09
CA SER A 168 -1.83 10.67 -5.48
C SER A 168 -1.83 9.37 -6.31
N LEU A 169 -2.22 8.24 -5.70
CA LEU A 169 -2.26 6.96 -6.40
C LEU A 169 -3.34 6.96 -7.49
N VAL A 170 -3.04 6.35 -8.63
CA VAL A 170 -4.02 6.04 -9.68
C VAL A 170 -5.01 4.95 -9.24
N PRO A 171 -6.24 4.90 -9.81
CA PRO A 171 -7.30 3.97 -9.38
C PRO A 171 -6.85 2.50 -9.30
N SER A 172 -6.12 2.00 -10.30
CA SER A 172 -5.61 0.62 -10.33
C SER A 172 -4.73 0.32 -9.11
N VAL A 173 -3.82 1.21 -8.76
CA VAL A 173 -2.93 1.01 -7.59
C VAL A 173 -3.70 1.08 -6.28
N ARG A 174 -4.68 1.98 -6.16
CA ARG A 174 -5.57 2.04 -4.99
C ARG A 174 -6.32 0.73 -4.81
N HIS A 175 -6.84 0.15 -5.89
CA HIS A 175 -7.53 -1.14 -5.84
C HIS A 175 -6.63 -2.22 -5.25
N HIS A 176 -5.39 -2.38 -5.74
CA HIS A 176 -4.45 -3.36 -5.20
C HIS A 176 -4.07 -3.10 -3.73
N LEU A 177 -3.93 -1.84 -3.32
CA LEU A 177 -3.65 -1.49 -1.92
C LEU A 177 -4.84 -1.84 -1.01
N THR A 178 -6.07 -1.50 -1.41
CA THR A 178 -7.28 -1.74 -0.61
C THR A 178 -7.54 -3.23 -0.39
N HIS A 179 -7.29 -4.06 -1.40
CA HIS A 179 -7.46 -5.52 -1.32
C HIS A 179 -6.27 -6.23 -0.64
N GLY A 180 -5.24 -5.49 -0.22
CA GLY A 180 -4.06 -6.06 0.43
C GLY A 180 -3.13 -6.83 -0.52
N HIS A 181 -3.29 -6.66 -1.83
CA HIS A 181 -2.42 -7.26 -2.85
C HIS A 181 -1.01 -6.65 -2.83
N ILE A 182 -0.90 -5.37 -2.47
CA ILE A 182 0.38 -4.69 -2.24
C ILE A 182 0.38 -4.05 -0.85
N GLY A 183 1.54 -4.01 -0.21
CA GLY A 183 1.70 -3.32 1.05
C GLY A 183 1.84 -1.81 0.90
N VAL A 184 1.71 -1.12 2.03
CA VAL A 184 1.79 0.35 2.12
C VAL A 184 3.14 0.88 1.64
N ALA A 185 4.23 0.14 1.89
CA ALA A 185 5.56 0.56 1.49
C ALA A 185 5.70 0.61 -0.03
N ALA A 186 5.23 -0.42 -0.73
CA ALA A 186 5.19 -0.47 -2.19
C ALA A 186 4.29 0.63 -2.76
N ALA A 187 3.08 0.77 -2.23
CA ALA A 187 2.15 1.81 -2.66
C ALA A 187 2.73 3.22 -2.49
N HIS A 188 3.41 3.50 -1.37
CA HIS A 188 4.10 4.78 -1.18
C HIS A 188 5.18 5.02 -2.24
N ARG A 189 6.01 4.02 -2.57
CA ARG A 189 7.02 4.18 -3.64
C ARG A 189 6.39 4.45 -5.00
N ILE A 190 5.29 3.77 -5.32
CA ILE A 190 4.57 3.98 -6.57
C ILE A 190 3.96 5.39 -6.59
N SER A 191 3.44 5.90 -5.47
CA SER A 191 2.87 7.26 -5.39
C SER A 191 3.87 8.41 -5.61
N GLU A 192 5.18 8.11 -5.63
CA GLU A 192 6.24 9.06 -5.98
C GLU A 192 6.46 9.17 -7.51
N LEU A 193 5.82 8.31 -8.32
CA LEU A 193 5.93 8.27 -9.78
C LEU A 193 4.83 9.10 -10.45
N LYS A 194 5.04 9.47 -11.71
CA LYS A 194 3.99 10.07 -12.55
C LYS A 194 2.84 9.08 -12.79
N PRO A 195 1.59 9.55 -12.97
CA PRO A 195 0.42 8.68 -13.12
C PRO A 195 0.58 7.59 -14.18
N GLU A 196 1.19 7.91 -15.33
CA GLU A 196 1.38 6.96 -16.43
C GLU A 196 2.32 5.82 -16.04
N ASN A 197 3.36 6.14 -15.26
CA ASN A 197 4.33 5.17 -14.78
C ASN A 197 3.81 4.36 -13.60
N GLN A 198 2.90 4.89 -12.79
CA GLN A 198 2.20 4.12 -11.76
C GLN A 198 1.40 2.97 -12.39
N GLU A 199 0.64 3.27 -13.46
CA GLU A 199 -0.17 2.28 -14.18
C GLU A 199 0.72 1.20 -14.82
N ALA A 200 1.81 1.61 -15.47
CA ALA A 200 2.74 0.68 -16.09
C ALA A 200 3.43 -0.25 -15.07
N VAL A 201 3.81 0.29 -13.90
CA VAL A 201 4.43 -0.50 -12.83
C VAL A 201 3.46 -1.54 -12.26
N ILE A 202 2.22 -1.13 -11.95
CA ILE A 202 1.25 -2.05 -11.36
C ILE A 202 0.77 -3.11 -12.36
N LYS A 203 0.60 -2.74 -13.64
CA LYS A 203 0.27 -3.70 -14.71
C LYS A 203 1.36 -4.75 -14.89
N LYS A 204 2.63 -4.32 -14.87
CA LYS A 204 3.76 -5.25 -14.94
C LYS A 204 3.84 -6.17 -13.72
N TRP A 205 3.54 -5.66 -12.54
CA TRP A 205 3.45 -6.47 -11.33
C TRP A 205 2.32 -7.50 -11.39
N ALA A 206 1.12 -7.09 -11.84
CA ALA A 206 -0.07 -7.93 -11.92
C ALA A 206 0.06 -9.05 -12.97
N ASN A 207 0.71 -8.78 -14.10
CA ASN A 207 0.91 -9.77 -15.17
C ASN A 207 1.97 -10.85 -14.85
N GLY A 208 2.62 -10.76 -13.69
CA GLY A 208 3.80 -11.57 -13.35
C GLY A 208 5.04 -11.08 -14.10
N GLY A 209 6.23 -11.30 -13.52
CA GLY A 209 7.48 -11.04 -14.24
C GLY A 209 7.60 -11.90 -15.51
N ASP A 210 8.58 -11.62 -16.37
CA ASP A 210 8.83 -12.36 -17.63
C ASP A 210 8.91 -13.90 -17.47
N ASP A 211 9.13 -14.39 -16.23
CA ASP A 211 9.23 -15.81 -15.88
C ASP A 211 7.87 -16.45 -15.50
N GLY A 212 6.75 -15.70 -15.59
CA GLY A 212 5.40 -16.16 -15.22
C GLY A 212 5.17 -16.29 -13.71
N LYS A 213 6.11 -15.84 -12.87
CA LYS A 213 5.99 -15.80 -11.41
C LYS A 213 5.50 -14.44 -10.94
N ALA A 214 4.62 -14.44 -9.94
CA ALA A 214 4.20 -13.24 -9.24
C ALA A 214 5.44 -12.51 -8.69
N MET A 215 5.58 -11.22 -9.03
CA MET A 215 6.64 -10.38 -8.47
C MET A 215 6.45 -10.27 -6.97
N ASP A 216 7.50 -10.53 -6.20
CA ASP A 216 7.46 -10.28 -4.76
C ASP A 216 7.40 -8.76 -4.48
N GLU A 217 6.94 -8.38 -3.28
CA GLU A 217 6.78 -6.96 -2.92
C GLU A 217 8.12 -6.20 -2.92
N ASN A 218 9.24 -6.88 -2.63
CA ASN A 218 10.56 -6.28 -2.65
C ASN A 218 11.04 -6.01 -4.08
N GLU A 219 10.73 -6.89 -5.03
CA GLU A 219 10.94 -6.68 -6.45
C GLU A 219 10.14 -5.47 -6.95
N LEU A 220 8.88 -5.33 -6.53
CA LEU A 220 8.05 -4.16 -6.84
C LEU A 220 8.66 -2.86 -6.28
N LEU A 221 9.13 -2.89 -5.03
CA LEU A 221 9.81 -1.75 -4.40
C LEU A 221 11.08 -1.32 -5.16
N HIS A 222 11.92 -2.28 -5.54
CA HIS A 222 13.13 -2.02 -6.31
C HIS A 222 12.81 -1.50 -7.71
N PHE A 223 11.79 -2.04 -8.34
CA PHE A 223 11.36 -1.62 -9.66
C PHE A 223 10.82 -0.19 -9.66
N ALA A 224 9.91 0.13 -8.74
CA ALA A 224 9.39 1.49 -8.58
C ALA A 224 10.53 2.51 -8.29
N HIS A 225 11.51 2.14 -7.47
CA HIS A 225 12.69 2.98 -7.23
C HIS A 225 13.47 3.27 -8.51
N GLN A 226 13.68 2.26 -9.35
CA GLN A 226 14.42 2.44 -10.61
C GLN A 226 13.66 3.29 -11.64
N VAL A 227 12.34 3.14 -11.71
CA VAL A 227 11.48 4.01 -12.54
C VAL A 227 11.59 5.46 -12.07
N ARG A 228 11.53 5.71 -10.75
CA ARG A 228 11.69 7.05 -10.17
C ARG A 228 13.03 7.68 -10.50
N GLU A 229 14.12 6.94 -10.36
CA GLU A 229 15.46 7.46 -10.67
C GLU A 229 15.60 7.86 -12.14
N GLN A 230 14.88 7.20 -13.03
CA GLN A 230 14.87 7.54 -14.45
C GLN A 230 13.99 8.74 -14.78
N GLU A 231 12.84 8.90 -14.12
CA GLU A 231 12.04 10.12 -14.23
C GLU A 231 12.83 11.37 -13.80
N ARG A 232 13.72 11.22 -12.80
CA ARG A 232 14.57 12.30 -12.28
C ARG A 232 15.78 12.63 -13.16
N GLN A 233 16.09 11.80 -14.15
CA GLN A 233 17.16 12.05 -15.12
C GLN A 233 16.57 12.47 -16.48
N PRO A 234 16.09 13.71 -16.65
CA PRO A 234 15.46 14.16 -17.90
C PRO A 234 16.44 14.39 -19.07
N GLY A 235 17.63 13.77 -19.08
CA GLY A 235 18.71 14.16 -19.99
C GLY A 235 19.69 13.06 -20.40
N MET A 236 19.33 11.79 -20.35
CA MET A 236 20.15 10.71 -20.93
C MET A 236 19.52 10.16 -22.22
N PHE A 237 18.90 11.05 -23.00
CA PHE A 237 18.34 10.80 -24.33
C PHE A 237 18.91 11.72 -25.40
N ASP A 238 19.98 12.47 -25.12
CA ASP A 238 20.91 12.79 -26.18
C ASP A 238 21.71 11.52 -26.42
N VAL A 239 21.29 10.75 -27.43
CA VAL A 239 22.17 9.79 -28.07
C VAL A 239 23.26 10.63 -28.72
N GLU A 240 24.26 11.05 -27.95
CA GLU A 240 25.58 11.29 -28.52
C GLU A 240 25.89 10.01 -29.28
N GLU A 241 26.00 10.13 -30.61
CA GLU A 241 26.40 9.03 -31.46
C GLU A 241 27.73 8.51 -30.92
N LEU A 242 27.66 7.41 -30.16
CA LEU A 242 28.82 6.75 -29.58
C LEU A 242 29.89 6.66 -30.65
N THR A 243 31.09 7.12 -30.34
CA THR A 243 32.21 6.99 -31.25
C THR A 243 32.41 5.51 -31.57
N GLU A 244 32.95 5.19 -32.75
CA GLU A 244 33.17 3.78 -33.14
C GLU A 244 34.02 3.02 -32.11
N ASP A 245 34.95 3.72 -31.45
CA ASP A 245 35.78 3.16 -30.37
C ASP A 245 34.94 2.79 -29.12
N GLU A 246 34.00 3.64 -28.70
CA GLU A 246 33.10 3.37 -27.58
C GLU A 246 32.10 2.24 -27.89
N LYS A 247 31.66 2.13 -29.16
CA LYS A 247 30.83 0.99 -29.61
C LYS A 247 31.60 -0.32 -29.53
N VAL A 248 32.86 -0.32 -29.96
CA VAL A 248 33.74 -1.50 -29.88
C VAL A 248 33.98 -1.88 -28.42
N GLU A 249 34.29 -0.93 -27.54
CA GLU A 249 34.52 -1.17 -26.12
C GLU A 249 33.28 -1.73 -25.42
N ARG A 250 32.09 -1.16 -25.68
CA ARG A 250 30.82 -1.65 -25.14
C ARG A 250 30.47 -3.04 -25.68
N SER A 251 30.77 -3.33 -26.94
CA SER A 251 30.59 -4.66 -27.54
C SER A 251 31.53 -5.70 -26.91
N ALA A 252 32.79 -5.32 -26.63
CA ALA A 252 33.77 -6.15 -25.97
C ALA A 252 33.38 -6.43 -24.51
N ALA A 253 32.90 -5.42 -23.78
CA ALA A 253 32.38 -5.56 -22.42
C ALA A 253 31.15 -6.49 -22.37
N ARG A 254 30.21 -6.35 -23.30
CA ARG A 254 29.06 -7.27 -23.45
C ARG A 254 29.51 -8.71 -23.72
N ARG A 255 30.47 -8.89 -24.63
CA ARG A 255 31.04 -10.21 -24.94
C ARG A 255 31.76 -10.82 -23.73
N ALA A 256 32.51 -10.03 -22.97
CA ALA A 256 33.18 -10.47 -21.76
C ALA A 256 32.18 -10.92 -20.69
N THR A 257 31.10 -10.17 -20.48
CA THR A 257 30.03 -10.54 -19.54
C THR A 257 29.30 -11.81 -19.98
N ARG A 258 28.97 -11.94 -21.28
CA ARG A 258 28.36 -13.16 -21.83
C ARG A 258 29.26 -14.38 -21.61
N ASN A 259 30.55 -14.27 -21.93
CA ASN A 259 31.52 -15.36 -21.71
C ASN A 259 31.63 -15.76 -20.23
N LYS A 260 31.44 -14.84 -19.27
CA LYS A 260 31.40 -15.16 -17.84
C LYS A 260 30.14 -15.98 -17.48
N LEU A 261 28.98 -15.63 -18.03
CA LEU A 261 27.73 -16.39 -17.85
C LEU A 261 27.84 -17.78 -18.46
N ASP A 262 28.41 -17.90 -19.67
CA ASP A 262 28.63 -19.19 -20.33
C ASP A 262 29.54 -20.11 -19.49
N ARG A 263 30.55 -19.56 -18.80
CA ARG A 263 31.40 -20.31 -17.87
C ARG A 263 30.69 -20.75 -16.60
N ILE A 264 29.69 -20.00 -16.12
CA ILE A 264 28.86 -20.41 -14.98
C ILE A 264 28.01 -21.62 -15.36
N GLU A 265 27.51 -21.68 -16.59
CA GLU A 265 26.76 -22.85 -17.07
C GLU A 265 27.65 -24.12 -17.14
N GLN A 266 28.94 -23.99 -17.46
CA GLN A 266 29.88 -25.12 -17.39
C GLN A 266 30.08 -25.64 -15.95
N VAL A 267 29.99 -24.78 -14.94
CA VAL A 267 30.07 -25.20 -13.53
C VAL A 267 28.86 -26.03 -13.13
N ARG A 268 27.69 -25.82 -13.75
CA ARG A 268 26.49 -26.63 -13.50
C ARG A 268 26.73 -28.10 -13.79
N GLU A 269 27.36 -28.44 -14.93
CA GLU A 269 27.67 -29.83 -15.29
C GLU A 269 28.57 -30.50 -14.24
N LEU A 270 29.54 -29.75 -13.70
CA LEU A 270 30.42 -30.23 -12.63
C LEU A 270 29.67 -30.46 -11.31
N LEU A 271 28.75 -29.56 -10.95
CA LEU A 271 27.91 -29.70 -9.76
C LEU A 271 26.92 -30.88 -9.89
N GLU A 272 26.31 -31.06 -11.06
CA GLU A 272 25.46 -32.23 -11.34
C GLU A 272 26.25 -33.54 -11.30
N GLY A 273 27.50 -33.53 -11.77
CA GLY A 273 28.42 -34.65 -11.64
C GLY A 273 28.71 -35.00 -10.19
N LEU A 274 29.06 -34.00 -9.37
CA LEU A 274 29.33 -34.17 -7.94
C LEU A 274 28.10 -34.67 -7.16
N ALA A 275 26.91 -34.19 -7.52
CA ALA A 275 25.66 -34.62 -6.89
C ALA A 275 25.27 -36.08 -7.20
N LYS A 276 25.77 -36.63 -8.31
CA LYS A 276 25.55 -38.03 -8.72
C LYS A 276 26.57 -39.01 -8.14
N THR A 277 27.71 -38.51 -7.64
CA THR A 277 28.72 -39.36 -7.02
C THR A 277 28.19 -39.93 -5.70
N PRO A 278 28.30 -41.25 -5.46
CA PRO A 278 27.81 -41.87 -4.23
C PRO A 278 28.59 -41.36 -3.00
N ILE A 279 27.88 -41.26 -1.87
CA ILE A 279 28.38 -40.63 -0.64
C ILE A 279 29.65 -41.33 -0.12
N GLU A 280 29.71 -42.64 -0.26
CA GLU A 280 30.84 -43.47 0.17
C GLU A 280 32.12 -43.15 -0.62
N GLU A 281 32.01 -42.94 -1.94
CA GLU A 281 33.13 -42.51 -2.80
C GLU A 281 33.58 -41.10 -2.46
N LEU A 282 32.66 -40.19 -2.17
CA LEU A 282 32.99 -38.82 -1.74
C LEU A 282 33.68 -38.78 -0.38
N ALA A 283 33.24 -39.62 0.57
CA ALA A 283 33.84 -39.71 1.89
C ALA A 283 35.28 -40.22 1.83
N VAL A 284 35.56 -41.20 0.95
CA VAL A 284 36.91 -41.72 0.71
C VAL A 284 37.76 -40.71 -0.07
N ALA A 285 37.22 -40.08 -1.12
CA ALA A 285 37.99 -39.17 -1.98
C ALA A 285 38.35 -37.83 -1.31
N LEU A 286 37.52 -37.35 -0.39
CA LEU A 286 37.68 -36.04 0.26
C LEU A 286 38.20 -36.13 1.70
N GLU A 287 38.69 -37.29 2.13
CA GLU A 287 39.16 -37.62 3.49
C GLU A 287 39.72 -36.41 4.28
N GLY A 288 39.02 -36.01 5.36
CA GLY A 288 39.40 -34.88 6.22
C GLY A 288 39.21 -33.48 5.64
N GLN A 289 38.89 -33.33 4.35
CA GLN A 289 38.65 -32.05 3.67
C GLN A 289 37.16 -31.71 3.49
N ILE A 290 36.25 -32.60 3.88
CA ILE A 290 34.80 -32.47 3.66
C ILE A 290 34.28 -31.10 4.14
N ALA A 291 34.63 -30.68 5.36
CA ALA A 291 34.22 -29.38 5.91
C ALA A 291 34.71 -28.20 5.07
N ALA A 292 35.99 -28.21 4.67
CA ALA A 292 36.57 -27.13 3.85
C ALA A 292 35.93 -27.06 2.45
N ARG A 293 35.52 -28.21 1.88
CA ARG A 293 34.83 -28.28 0.59
C ARG A 293 33.36 -27.86 0.71
N LEU A 294 32.69 -28.16 1.82
CA LEU A 294 31.36 -27.62 2.13
C LEU A 294 31.40 -26.09 2.24
N ASP A 295 32.34 -25.53 2.99
CA ASP A 295 32.51 -24.08 3.08
C ASP A 295 32.79 -23.45 1.70
N GLN A 296 33.54 -24.16 0.84
CA GLN A 296 33.79 -23.70 -0.53
C GLN A 296 32.49 -23.64 -1.34
N LEU A 297 31.64 -24.67 -1.25
CA LEU A 297 30.33 -24.70 -1.92
C LEU A 297 29.39 -23.61 -1.41
N GLU A 298 29.35 -23.38 -0.09
CA GLU A 298 28.54 -22.31 0.50
C GLU A 298 28.98 -20.92 0.04
N ARG A 299 30.30 -20.66 -0.02
CA ARG A 299 30.81 -19.40 -0.57
C ARG A 299 30.41 -19.22 -2.03
N THR A 300 30.52 -20.26 -2.85
CA THR A 300 30.08 -20.19 -4.26
C THR A 300 28.57 -19.97 -4.40
N ALA A 301 27.76 -20.61 -3.56
CA ALA A 301 26.31 -20.42 -3.54
C ALA A 301 25.94 -18.97 -3.17
N LYS A 302 26.63 -18.38 -2.18
CA LYS A 302 26.45 -16.97 -1.82
C LYS A 302 26.80 -16.04 -2.98
N SER A 303 27.94 -16.22 -3.63
CA SER A 303 28.32 -15.42 -4.80
C SER A 303 27.33 -15.56 -5.96
N LEU A 304 26.73 -16.74 -6.15
CA LEU A 304 25.68 -16.95 -7.14
C LEU A 304 24.40 -16.16 -6.80
N GLN A 305 23.99 -16.15 -5.53
CA GLN A 305 22.84 -15.34 -5.08
C GLN A 305 23.11 -13.84 -5.28
N ASP A 306 24.30 -13.36 -4.93
CA ASP A 306 24.69 -11.95 -5.13
C ASP A 306 24.66 -11.58 -6.62
N ALA A 307 25.22 -12.43 -7.49
CA ALA A 307 25.19 -12.22 -8.94
C ALA A 307 23.77 -12.23 -9.52
N LYS A 308 22.92 -13.14 -9.06
CA LYS A 308 21.49 -13.20 -9.42
C LYS A 308 20.77 -11.92 -9.03
N PHE A 309 21.00 -11.41 -7.82
CA PHE A 309 20.42 -10.15 -7.35
C PHE A 309 20.84 -8.97 -8.24
N GLN A 310 22.12 -8.87 -8.60
CA GLN A 310 22.62 -7.84 -9.51
C GLN A 310 21.97 -7.92 -10.91
N LEU A 311 21.81 -9.13 -11.47
CA LEU A 311 21.14 -9.31 -12.76
C LEU A 311 19.66 -8.96 -12.71
N LYS A 312 18.96 -9.30 -11.62
CA LYS A 312 17.57 -8.87 -11.39
C LYS A 312 17.47 -7.35 -11.35
N GLN A 313 18.36 -6.67 -10.64
CA GLN A 313 18.41 -5.21 -10.62
C GLN A 313 18.69 -4.62 -12.02
N ALA A 314 19.63 -5.21 -12.78
CA ALA A 314 19.94 -4.76 -14.13
C ALA A 314 18.75 -4.91 -15.09
N LYS A 315 18.01 -6.03 -15.01
CA LYS A 315 16.77 -6.26 -15.76
C LYS A 315 15.73 -5.20 -15.40
N ALA A 316 15.48 -5.01 -14.11
CA ALA A 316 14.51 -4.04 -13.63
C ALA A 316 14.88 -2.60 -14.07
N CYS A 317 16.17 -2.25 -14.12
CA CYS A 317 16.63 -0.97 -14.69
C CYS A 317 16.30 -0.85 -16.19
N ALA A 318 16.53 -1.90 -16.97
CA ALA A 318 16.23 -1.90 -18.40
C ALA A 318 14.71 -1.79 -18.66
N ASP A 319 13.92 -2.53 -17.89
CA ASP A 319 12.46 -2.52 -17.93
C ASP A 319 11.91 -1.13 -17.56
N ALA A 320 12.47 -0.51 -16.52
CA ALA A 320 12.12 0.85 -16.11
C ALA A 320 12.38 1.86 -17.25
N ARG A 321 13.49 1.71 -18.01
CA ARG A 321 13.82 2.60 -19.14
C ARG A 321 12.78 2.51 -20.22
N GLN A 322 12.33 1.30 -20.51
CA GLN A 322 11.29 1.07 -21.48
C GLN A 322 9.96 1.69 -21.03
N ILE A 323 9.58 1.55 -19.76
CA ILE A 323 8.37 2.16 -19.21
C ILE A 323 8.43 3.68 -19.33
N VAL A 324 9.49 4.32 -18.83
CA VAL A 324 9.61 5.79 -18.87
C VAL A 324 9.64 6.31 -20.31
N ALA A 325 10.32 5.62 -21.23
CA ALA A 325 10.32 5.98 -22.66
C ALA A 325 8.92 5.85 -23.29
N SER A 326 8.18 4.79 -22.96
CA SER A 326 6.82 4.59 -23.47
C SER A 326 5.80 5.59 -22.90
N GLY A 327 5.90 5.93 -21.61
CA GLY A 327 5.08 6.96 -20.97
C GLY A 327 5.39 8.36 -21.50
N ALA A 328 6.66 8.68 -21.76
CA ALA A 328 7.05 9.95 -22.37
C ALA A 328 6.54 10.10 -23.82
N ALA A 329 6.45 9.01 -24.58
CA ALA A 329 5.90 9.02 -25.94
C ALA A 329 4.36 9.15 -25.97
N ALA A 330 3.67 8.75 -24.91
CA ALA A 330 2.21 8.87 -24.77
C ALA A 330 1.75 10.24 -24.25
N ALA A 331 2.65 11.07 -23.73
CA ALA A 331 2.34 12.43 -23.30
C ALA A 331 2.11 13.33 -24.53
N PRO A 332 0.93 13.97 -24.69
CA PRO A 332 0.69 14.84 -25.83
C PRO A 332 1.65 16.03 -25.78
N THR A 333 2.35 16.26 -26.89
CA THR A 333 3.26 17.40 -27.08
C THR A 333 2.45 18.70 -26.98
N LEU A 334 2.50 19.37 -25.83
CA LEU A 334 1.93 20.71 -25.66
C LEU A 334 2.82 21.73 -26.37
N SER A 335 2.39 22.15 -27.56
CA SER A 335 2.89 23.34 -28.26
C SER A 335 1.75 24.36 -28.48
N ALA A 336 1.82 25.42 -27.67
CA ALA A 336 1.39 26.82 -27.85
C ALA A 336 0.06 27.20 -28.58
N ALA A 337 -0.94 27.60 -27.74
CA ALA A 337 -1.73 28.87 -27.71
C ALA A 337 -2.60 29.36 -28.91
N PRO A 338 -3.48 30.38 -28.71
CA PRO A 338 -4.68 30.46 -27.85
C PRO A 338 -5.96 30.78 -28.67
N ASP A 339 -7.16 30.69 -28.05
CA ASP A 339 -8.31 31.62 -28.18
C ASP A 339 -9.71 30.97 -28.02
N GLU A 340 -10.44 31.57 -27.06
CA GLU A 340 -11.88 31.87 -26.91
C GLU A 340 -13.04 30.88 -27.22
N ASP A 341 -13.92 30.83 -26.20
CA ASP A 341 -15.37 30.69 -26.18
C ASP A 341 -16.09 29.39 -26.62
N GLY A 342 -16.93 28.88 -25.69
CA GLY A 342 -18.03 27.98 -26.04
C GLY A 342 -18.43 26.97 -24.97
N ASN A 343 -19.10 27.42 -23.91
CA ASN A 343 -19.89 26.56 -23.03
C ASN A 343 -21.05 25.87 -23.79
N THR A 344 -21.11 24.54 -23.82
CA THR A 344 -22.36 23.75 -23.63
C THR A 344 -22.09 22.29 -23.27
N GLY A 345 -22.45 21.94 -22.04
CA GLY A 345 -23.09 20.71 -21.53
C GLY A 345 -23.00 19.34 -22.24
N LEU A 346 -22.62 18.37 -21.39
CA LEU A 346 -23.21 17.04 -21.17
C LEU A 346 -22.62 15.82 -21.89
N GLY A 347 -21.97 14.98 -21.07
CA GLY A 347 -21.54 13.60 -21.31
C GLY A 347 -20.25 13.31 -20.53
N SER A 348 -20.36 12.82 -19.28
CA SER A 348 -19.20 12.39 -18.47
C SER A 348 -18.37 11.35 -19.22
N PRO A 349 -17.07 11.56 -19.44
CA PRO A 349 -16.18 10.55 -20.04
C PRO A 349 -15.96 9.31 -19.15
N ASP A 350 -16.33 9.40 -17.88
CA ASP A 350 -16.11 8.39 -16.84
C ASP A 350 -16.89 7.08 -17.10
N ASP A 351 -18.13 7.18 -17.58
CA ASP A 351 -18.99 6.00 -17.74
C ASP A 351 -18.56 5.09 -18.91
N ARG A 352 -17.80 5.62 -19.87
CA ARG A 352 -17.29 4.84 -21.02
C ARG A 352 -16.02 4.08 -20.68
N LEU A 353 -15.18 4.62 -19.81
CA LEU A 353 -13.95 3.97 -19.36
C LEU A 353 -14.26 2.85 -18.38
N GLU A 354 -15.24 3.02 -17.48
CA GLU A 354 -15.66 1.93 -16.58
C GLU A 354 -16.32 0.77 -17.34
N ALA A 355 -17.07 1.04 -18.41
CA ALA A 355 -17.67 0.02 -19.26
C ALA A 355 -16.63 -0.75 -20.08
N GLU A 356 -15.67 -0.07 -20.70
CA GLU A 356 -14.58 -0.69 -21.46
C GLU A 356 -13.65 -1.52 -20.56
N PHE A 357 -13.45 -1.10 -19.30
CA PHE A 357 -12.63 -1.83 -18.33
C PHE A 357 -13.34 -3.07 -17.76
N ALA A 358 -14.66 -3.02 -17.57
CA ALA A 358 -15.46 -4.16 -17.16
C ALA A 358 -15.52 -5.26 -18.25
N GLU A 359 -15.56 -4.87 -19.52
CA GLU A 359 -15.57 -5.80 -20.66
C GLU A 359 -14.21 -6.51 -20.81
N MET A 360 -13.10 -5.78 -20.63
CA MET A 360 -11.73 -6.34 -20.65
C MET A 360 -11.48 -7.33 -19.49
N LEU A 361 -12.03 -7.07 -18.30
CA LEU A 361 -11.91 -7.98 -17.15
C LEU A 361 -12.75 -9.26 -17.31
N ALA A 362 -13.92 -9.17 -17.96
CA ALA A 362 -14.74 -10.34 -18.27
C ALA A 362 -14.05 -11.28 -19.27
N GLU A 363 -13.31 -10.73 -20.24
CA GLU A 363 -12.56 -11.50 -21.24
C GLU A 363 -11.39 -12.29 -20.61
N ILE A 364 -10.66 -11.66 -19.68
CA ILE A 364 -9.54 -12.29 -18.94
C ILE A 364 -10.02 -13.39 -17.99
N VAL A 365 -11.19 -13.22 -17.35
CA VAL A 365 -11.77 -14.23 -16.46
C VAL A 365 -12.32 -15.43 -17.25
N ALA A 366 -12.85 -15.21 -18.46
CA ALA A 366 -13.32 -16.28 -19.33
C ALA A 366 -12.16 -17.15 -19.86
N GLU A 367 -11.02 -16.54 -20.17
CA GLU A 367 -9.83 -17.24 -20.67
C GLU A 367 -9.10 -18.05 -19.56
N GLY A 368 -9.32 -17.69 -18.29
CA GLY A 368 -8.80 -18.44 -17.13
C GLY A 368 -9.64 -19.65 -16.69
N ALA A 369 -10.90 -19.75 -17.13
CA ALA A 369 -11.80 -20.83 -16.72
C ALA A 369 -11.59 -22.15 -17.49
N ASP A 370 -10.99 -22.11 -18.69
CA ASP A 370 -10.71 -23.30 -19.52
C ASP A 370 -9.48 -24.11 -19.07
N ILE A 371 -8.74 -23.63 -18.07
CA ILE A 371 -7.50 -24.27 -17.57
C ILE A 371 -7.75 -25.09 -16.28
N ALA A 372 -8.97 -25.06 -15.73
CA ALA A 372 -9.28 -25.64 -14.41
C ALA A 372 -9.97 -27.03 -14.44
N GLU A 373 -10.30 -27.60 -15.61
CA GLU A 373 -11.00 -28.90 -15.68
C GLU A 373 -10.10 -30.16 -15.79
N ASP A 374 -8.76 -30.04 -15.93
CA ASP A 374 -7.88 -31.21 -16.19
C ASP A 374 -7.03 -31.70 -14.99
N ALA A 375 -7.34 -31.29 -13.75
CA ALA A 375 -6.57 -31.70 -12.57
C ALA A 375 -7.43 -32.37 -11.49
N GLY A 376 -7.86 -33.61 -11.73
CA GLY A 376 -8.68 -34.35 -10.77
C GLY A 376 -8.52 -35.87 -10.80
N THR A 377 -7.49 -36.41 -10.13
CA THR A 377 -7.65 -37.66 -9.35
C THR A 377 -6.57 -37.79 -8.26
N PRO A 378 -6.91 -37.95 -6.96
CA PRO A 378 -5.93 -38.21 -5.91
C PRO A 378 -5.73 -39.73 -5.70
N VAL A 379 -4.48 -40.16 -5.54
CA VAL A 379 -4.09 -41.52 -5.15
C VAL A 379 -4.20 -41.66 -3.62
N PRO A 380 -4.77 -42.76 -3.06
CA PRO A 380 -4.93 -42.91 -1.62
C PRO A 380 -3.64 -43.45 -0.97
N VAL A 381 -3.29 -42.88 0.18
CA VAL A 381 -2.18 -43.33 1.03
C VAL A 381 -2.66 -44.49 1.90
N ALA A 382 -1.96 -45.62 1.84
CA ALA A 382 -2.23 -46.81 2.65
C ALA A 382 -1.52 -46.72 4.03
N ALA A 383 -2.18 -47.37 5.00
CA ALA A 383 -1.98 -47.46 6.45
C ALA A 383 -0.55 -47.51 6.99
#